data_AF-A0A5C8F865-F1
#
_entry.id   AF-A0A5C8F865-F1
#
_cell.length_a   1.000
_cell.length_b   1.000
_cell.length_c   1.000
_cell.angle_alpha   90.00
_cell.angle_beta   90.00
_cell.angle_gamma   90.00
#
_symmetry.space_group_name_H-M   'P 1'
#
loop_
_entity.id
_entity.type
_entity.pdbx_description
1 polymer ?
#
loop_
_entity_poly.entity_id
_entity_poly.type
_entity_poly.pdbx_seq_one_letter_code
_entity_poly.pdbx_strand_id
1 'polypeptide(L)'
;MLIVSSDGKTNLNSLPLSFVGASATVSDVKVDKFGGQGDDILLFPTNFIIENGNLYLTNLTTTNKDGGEVKAAVSNKVTLTFSLSGENLSRYTDTAEIFVGKMQTNISVETFKKSKFDLKDKNGGTKVDQPSINGGDITSEPHENIFFQNSQFAVGTDDTTKFFLTNSQDGKAGNKLSVAEFTTILSNSIKKNADIQSYNSLDFEITSATNKDAPRIATWTIKFKPSVFYNEHSILLNMSKNDSLQDVGGWVD
;
A
#
# COMPACT_ATOMS: atom_id res chain seq x y z
N MET A 1 -2.95 10.32 -6.71
CA MET A 1 -3.78 10.14 -7.92
C MET A 1 -5.17 9.70 -7.48
N LEU A 2 -6.28 10.29 -7.96
CA LEU A 2 -7.61 9.74 -7.70
C LEU A 2 -7.93 8.71 -8.80
N ILE A 3 -8.51 7.57 -8.43
CA ILE A 3 -8.70 6.42 -9.31
C ILE A 3 -10.16 5.98 -9.30
N VAL A 4 -10.60 5.41 -10.42
CA VAL A 4 -11.90 4.78 -10.56
C VAL A 4 -11.76 3.27 -10.73
N SER A 5 -12.71 2.52 -10.16
CA SER A 5 -12.74 1.06 -10.24
C SER A 5 -14.19 0.58 -10.27
N SER A 6 -14.51 -0.39 -11.12
CA SER A 6 -15.85 -1.01 -11.17
C SER A 6 -16.06 -2.07 -10.08
N ASP A 7 -14.97 -2.67 -9.60
CA ASP A 7 -14.99 -3.80 -8.67
C ASP A 7 -14.24 -3.52 -7.35
N GLY A 8 -13.63 -2.33 -7.23
CA GLY A 8 -12.78 -1.95 -6.10
C GLY A 8 -11.44 -2.70 -6.07
N LYS A 9 -11.07 -3.40 -7.16
CA LYS A 9 -9.90 -4.30 -7.25
C LYS A 9 -9.04 -4.06 -8.50
N THR A 10 -9.60 -3.46 -9.55
CA THR A 10 -8.87 -3.12 -10.78
C THR A 10 -8.80 -1.60 -10.95
N ASN A 11 -7.58 -1.09 -11.13
CA ASN A 11 -7.35 0.33 -11.43
C ASN A 11 -7.66 0.62 -12.88
N LEU A 12 -8.56 1.57 -13.10
CA LEU A 12 -8.88 2.04 -14.43
C LEU A 12 -8.72 3.56 -14.46
N ASN A 13 -7.97 4.06 -15.45
CA ASN A 13 -7.93 5.49 -15.75
C ASN A 13 -9.25 5.96 -16.38
N SER A 14 -10.06 5.00 -16.86
CA SER A 14 -11.38 5.21 -17.42
C SER A 14 -12.21 3.93 -17.38
N LEU A 15 -13.52 4.03 -17.17
CA LEU A 15 -14.43 2.88 -17.20
C LEU A 15 -15.10 2.78 -18.57
N PRO A 16 -14.93 1.69 -19.34
CA PRO A 16 -15.66 1.52 -20.58
C PRO A 16 -17.16 1.39 -20.28
N LEU A 17 -17.96 2.17 -21.00
CA LEU A 17 -19.42 2.18 -20.91
C LEU A 17 -20.01 1.61 -22.20
N SER A 18 -21.15 0.95 -22.09
CA SER A 18 -21.90 0.44 -23.24
C SER A 18 -23.35 0.89 -23.15
N PHE A 19 -23.71 1.89 -23.96
CA PHE A 19 -25.09 2.33 -24.13
C PHE A 19 -25.48 2.16 -25.60
N VAL A 20 -26.23 1.09 -25.91
CA VAL A 20 -26.58 0.73 -27.28
C VAL A 20 -27.43 1.85 -27.91
N GLY A 21 -26.91 2.49 -28.96
CA GLY A 21 -27.63 3.52 -29.73
C GLY A 21 -27.91 4.83 -28.98
N ALA A 22 -27.27 5.04 -27.82
CA ALA A 22 -27.52 6.20 -26.96
C ALA A 22 -26.23 6.96 -26.62
N SER A 23 -26.34 8.29 -26.54
CA SER A 23 -25.37 9.14 -25.84
C SER A 23 -25.75 9.26 -24.37
N ALA A 24 -24.77 9.39 -23.48
CA ALA A 24 -24.99 9.44 -22.05
C ALA A 24 -24.25 10.61 -21.39
N THR A 25 -24.86 11.16 -20.34
CA THR A 25 -24.22 12.11 -19.41
C THR A 25 -24.51 11.70 -17.98
N VAL A 26 -23.59 11.92 -17.05
CA VAL A 26 -23.87 11.72 -15.62
C VAL A 26 -24.79 12.83 -15.14
N SER A 27 -25.97 12.46 -14.63
CA SER A 27 -26.99 13.41 -14.15
C SER A 27 -27.10 13.45 -12.63
N ASP A 28 -26.71 12.37 -11.95
CA ASP A 28 -26.71 12.31 -10.49
C ASP A 28 -25.57 11.44 -9.96
N VAL A 29 -25.09 11.76 -8.76
CA VAL A 29 -24.00 11.07 -8.07
C VAL A 29 -24.42 10.88 -6.62
N LYS A 30 -24.55 9.62 -6.18
CA LYS A 30 -24.87 9.26 -4.80
C LYS A 30 -23.74 8.48 -4.17
N VAL A 31 -23.28 8.91 -2.99
CA VAL A 31 -22.27 8.18 -2.22
C VAL A 31 -22.96 7.36 -1.12
N ASP A 32 -22.83 6.03 -1.18
CA ASP A 32 -23.62 5.06 -0.39
C ASP A 32 -23.56 5.28 1.14
N LYS A 33 -22.45 5.80 1.66
CA LYS A 33 -22.30 6.01 3.12
C LYS A 33 -22.91 7.32 3.64
N PHE A 34 -23.24 8.29 2.78
CA PHE A 34 -23.54 9.66 3.24
C PHE A 34 -24.81 10.28 2.64
N GLY A 35 -25.55 9.57 1.78
CA GLY A 35 -26.81 10.10 1.22
C GLY A 35 -26.65 11.43 0.46
N GLY A 36 -25.42 11.76 0.01
CA GLY A 36 -25.00 13.04 -0.56
C GLY A 36 -23.62 12.95 -1.26
N GLN A 37 -22.87 14.06 -1.34
CA GLN A 37 -21.62 14.22 -2.11
C GLN A 37 -20.38 13.48 -1.56
N GLY A 38 -20.50 12.71 -0.48
CA GLY A 38 -19.40 12.00 0.18
C GLY A 38 -18.66 12.88 1.20
N ASP A 39 -18.27 12.30 2.35
CA ASP A 39 -17.62 13.08 3.42
C ASP A 39 -16.16 13.41 3.13
N ASP A 40 -15.40 12.46 2.55
CA ASP A 40 -13.95 12.62 2.36
C ASP A 40 -13.58 13.02 0.93
N ILE A 41 -14.34 12.58 -0.07
CA ILE A 41 -14.18 12.97 -1.48
C ILE A 41 -15.51 13.54 -1.94
N LEU A 42 -15.53 14.85 -2.24
CA LEU A 42 -16.67 15.53 -2.83
C LEU A 42 -16.79 15.17 -4.30
N LEU A 43 -17.91 14.55 -4.68
CA LEU A 43 -18.17 14.12 -6.05
C LEU A 43 -19.46 14.74 -6.58
N PHE A 44 -19.35 15.36 -7.74
CA PHE A 44 -20.42 16.01 -8.49
C PHE A 44 -20.54 15.38 -9.87
N PRO A 45 -21.73 15.47 -10.53
CA PRO A 45 -21.88 15.01 -11.90
C PRO A 45 -20.83 15.60 -12.87
N THR A 46 -20.43 16.86 -12.67
CA THR A 46 -19.41 17.57 -13.47
C THR A 46 -17.99 17.02 -13.30
N ASN A 47 -17.75 16.18 -12.29
CA ASN A 47 -16.48 15.46 -12.16
C ASN A 47 -16.37 14.28 -13.12
N PHE A 48 -17.43 13.93 -13.84
CA PHE A 48 -17.46 12.78 -14.73
C PHE A 48 -17.71 13.23 -16.16
N ILE A 49 -16.82 12.86 -17.06
CA ILE A 49 -16.97 13.10 -18.50
C ILE A 49 -17.06 11.76 -19.21
N ILE A 50 -17.94 11.67 -20.22
CA ILE A 50 -18.03 10.51 -21.10
C ILE A 50 -17.51 10.89 -22.48
N GLU A 51 -16.42 10.26 -22.89
CA GLU A 51 -15.77 10.50 -24.19
C GLU A 51 -15.43 9.16 -24.85
N ASN A 52 -15.78 9.02 -26.13
CA ASN A 52 -15.51 7.80 -26.92
C ASN A 52 -15.96 6.51 -26.20
N GLY A 53 -17.14 6.55 -25.56
CA GLY A 53 -17.69 5.40 -24.83
C GLY A 53 -16.99 5.08 -23.51
N ASN A 54 -16.16 5.96 -22.97
CA ASN A 54 -15.45 5.75 -21.70
C ASN A 54 -15.80 6.85 -20.69
N LEU A 55 -15.97 6.47 -19.42
CA LEU A 55 -16.12 7.38 -18.30
C LEU A 55 -14.75 7.80 -17.76
N TYR A 56 -14.52 9.11 -17.70
CA TYR A 56 -13.32 9.71 -17.11
C TYR A 56 -13.69 10.54 -15.88
N LEU A 57 -12.76 10.62 -14.94
CA LEU A 57 -12.85 11.46 -13.77
C LEU A 57 -12.00 12.73 -13.97
N THR A 58 -12.60 13.90 -13.79
CA THR A 58 -11.98 15.22 -14.04
C THR A 58 -12.34 16.25 -12.96
N ASN A 59 -11.61 17.36 -12.91
CA ASN A 59 -11.94 18.54 -12.10
C ASN A 59 -12.17 18.27 -10.60
N LEU A 60 -11.43 17.32 -10.02
CA LEU A 60 -11.59 16.94 -8.61
C LEU A 60 -10.96 17.96 -7.67
N THR A 61 -11.62 18.23 -6.55
CA THR A 61 -11.03 18.98 -5.46
C THR A 61 -10.08 18.09 -4.67
N THR A 62 -8.95 18.64 -4.22
CA THR A 62 -8.06 17.96 -3.26
C THR A 62 -8.53 18.10 -1.82
N THR A 63 -9.63 18.83 -1.60
CA THR A 63 -10.21 19.12 -0.30
C THR A 63 -11.52 18.36 -0.08
N ASN A 64 -11.72 17.88 1.15
CA ASN A 64 -12.94 17.25 1.64
C ASN A 64 -14.00 18.30 2.03
N LYS A 65 -15.16 17.84 2.53
CA LYS A 65 -16.29 18.72 2.88
C LYS A 65 -15.99 19.77 3.96
N ASP A 66 -14.99 19.52 4.80
CA ASP A 66 -14.61 20.38 5.91
C ASP A 66 -13.43 21.31 5.53
N GLY A 67 -13.02 21.33 4.25
CA GLY A 67 -11.91 22.15 3.75
C GLY A 67 -10.52 21.58 4.05
N GLY A 68 -10.42 20.38 4.65
CA GLY A 68 -9.16 19.65 4.85
C GLY A 68 -8.77 18.84 3.61
N GLU A 69 -7.58 18.25 3.59
CA GLU A 69 -7.18 17.38 2.47
C GLU A 69 -8.01 16.09 2.42
N VAL A 70 -8.38 15.68 1.20
CA VAL A 70 -8.91 14.33 0.92
C VAL A 70 -7.91 13.30 1.43
N LYS A 71 -8.35 12.41 2.32
CA LYS A 71 -7.46 11.37 2.82
C LYS A 71 -7.13 10.37 1.72
N ALA A 72 -5.85 10.03 1.62
CA ALA A 72 -5.42 8.95 0.75
C ALA A 72 -5.94 7.61 1.26
N ALA A 73 -6.05 6.63 0.38
CA ALA A 73 -6.48 5.28 0.71
C ALA A 73 -7.92 5.14 1.22
N VAL A 74 -8.72 6.19 1.04
CA VAL A 74 -10.17 6.17 1.25
C VAL A 74 -10.85 6.06 -0.10
N SER A 75 -11.80 5.13 -0.20
CA SER A 75 -12.66 4.97 -1.37
C SER A 75 -14.12 5.15 -0.98
N ASN A 76 -14.84 5.89 -1.80
CA ASN A 76 -16.28 5.98 -1.75
C ASN A 76 -16.86 4.99 -2.76
N LYS A 77 -17.82 4.18 -2.31
CA LYS A 77 -18.74 3.51 -3.23
C LYS A 77 -19.75 4.54 -3.70
N VAL A 78 -19.84 4.69 -5.01
CA VAL A 78 -20.58 5.76 -5.68
C VAL A 78 -21.55 5.12 -6.66
N THR A 79 -22.83 5.46 -6.53
CA THR A 79 -23.85 5.16 -7.52
C THR A 79 -23.97 6.36 -8.47
N LEU A 80 -23.61 6.16 -9.72
CA LEU A 80 -23.83 7.13 -10.79
C LEU A 80 -25.18 6.87 -11.45
N THR A 81 -25.92 7.94 -11.72
CA THR A 81 -27.09 7.89 -12.60
C THR A 81 -26.76 8.59 -13.91
N PHE A 82 -26.99 7.90 -15.02
CA PHE A 82 -26.81 8.41 -16.36
C PHE A 82 -28.15 8.84 -16.94
N SER A 83 -28.20 10.00 -17.58
CA SER A 83 -29.28 10.38 -18.49
C SER A 83 -28.89 9.96 -19.91
N LEU A 84 -29.77 9.21 -20.57
CA LEU A 84 -29.57 8.68 -21.92
C LEU A 84 -30.36 9.48 -22.95
N SER A 85 -29.77 9.70 -24.12
CA SER A 85 -30.38 10.41 -25.24
C SER A 85 -30.08 9.70 -26.57
N GLY A 86 -31.05 9.66 -27.47
CA GLY A 86 -30.99 8.90 -28.72
C GLY A 86 -32.39 8.61 -29.27
N GLU A 87 -32.46 8.05 -30.47
CA GLU A 87 -33.74 7.68 -31.07
C GLU A 87 -34.21 6.30 -30.57
N ASN A 88 -35.52 6.14 -30.33
CA ASN A 88 -36.16 4.86 -29.99
C ASN A 88 -35.59 4.13 -28.77
N LEU A 89 -35.17 4.87 -27.74
CA LEU A 89 -34.65 4.28 -26.50
C LEU A 89 -35.76 3.56 -25.71
N SER A 90 -35.43 2.38 -25.18
CA SER A 90 -36.31 1.61 -24.28
C SER A 90 -36.29 2.13 -22.84
N ARG A 91 -35.27 2.91 -22.47
CA ARG A 91 -35.13 3.60 -21.18
C ARG A 91 -34.32 4.89 -21.35
N TYR A 92 -34.60 5.88 -20.51
CA TYR A 92 -33.96 7.20 -20.56
C TYR A 92 -32.94 7.43 -19.45
N THR A 93 -32.82 6.46 -18.52
CA THR A 93 -31.85 6.50 -17.44
C THR A 93 -31.21 5.13 -17.24
N ASP A 94 -29.99 5.13 -16.70
CA ASP A 94 -29.27 3.93 -16.27
C ASP A 94 -28.47 4.24 -15.00
N THR A 95 -28.05 3.22 -14.27
CA THR A 95 -27.22 3.40 -13.07
C THR A 95 -26.03 2.45 -13.05
N ALA A 96 -24.91 2.91 -12.51
CA ALA A 96 -23.75 2.06 -12.25
C ALA A 96 -23.18 2.33 -10.86
N GLU A 97 -22.70 1.28 -10.21
CA GLU A 97 -21.92 1.40 -8.99
C GLU A 97 -20.43 1.38 -9.36
N ILE A 98 -19.68 2.33 -8.81
CA ILE A 98 -18.24 2.44 -8.98
C ILE A 98 -17.58 2.73 -7.63
N PHE A 99 -16.27 2.62 -7.59
CA PHE A 99 -15.44 3.08 -6.49
C PHE A 99 -14.59 4.24 -6.98
N VAL A 100 -14.61 5.34 -6.21
CA VAL A 100 -13.73 6.50 -6.43
C VAL A 100 -12.91 6.69 -5.16
N GLY A 101 -11.58 6.73 -5.30
CA GLY A 101 -10.70 6.86 -4.14
C GLY A 101 -9.39 7.56 -4.48
N LYS A 102 -8.75 8.16 -3.48
CA LYS A 102 -7.42 8.75 -3.65
C LYS A 102 -6.39 7.64 -3.44
N MET A 103 -5.66 7.28 -4.49
CA MET A 103 -4.49 6.40 -4.41
C MET A 103 -3.50 6.97 -3.41
N GLN A 104 -3.09 6.12 -2.48
CA GLN A 104 -2.04 6.33 -1.53
C GLN A 104 -0.68 5.95 -2.16
N THR A 105 0.12 6.99 -2.41
CA THR A 105 1.47 6.89 -2.96
C THR A 105 2.54 7.12 -1.90
N ASN A 106 2.16 7.41 -0.65
CA ASN A 106 3.04 8.10 0.31
C ASN A 106 3.48 7.26 1.51
N ILE A 107 3.47 5.92 1.46
CA ILE A 107 4.24 5.16 2.45
C ILE A 107 5.70 5.42 2.11
N SER A 108 6.29 6.36 2.85
CA SER A 108 7.62 6.88 2.56
C SER A 108 8.66 6.15 3.40
N VAL A 109 9.93 6.38 3.10
CA VAL A 109 11.02 5.92 3.96
C VAL A 109 10.90 6.48 5.37
N GLU A 110 10.39 7.71 5.54
CA GLU A 110 10.17 8.32 6.85
C GLU A 110 9.07 7.61 7.64
N THR A 111 8.08 7.03 6.95
CA THR A 111 7.08 6.14 7.56
C THR A 111 7.75 4.90 8.14
N PHE A 112 8.65 4.27 7.39
CA PHE A 112 9.39 3.08 7.87
C PHE A 112 10.46 3.40 8.93
N LYS A 113 11.07 4.59 8.91
CA LYS A 113 11.99 5.04 9.98
C LYS A 113 11.32 5.17 11.33
N LYS A 114 10.00 5.36 11.38
CA LYS A 114 9.22 5.39 12.62
C LYS A 114 8.77 4.00 13.10
N SER A 115 8.98 2.96 12.30
CA SER A 115 8.59 1.59 12.64
C SER A 115 9.18 1.13 13.96
N LYS A 116 8.40 0.35 14.70
CA LYS A 116 8.79 -0.26 15.97
C LYS A 116 8.68 -1.77 15.86
N PHE A 117 9.62 -2.49 16.46
CA PHE A 117 9.73 -3.94 16.33
C PHE A 117 9.46 -4.60 17.66
N ASP A 118 8.54 -5.56 17.67
CA ASP A 118 8.38 -6.48 18.78
C ASP A 118 9.26 -7.69 18.51
N LEU A 119 10.19 -7.94 19.43
CA LEU A 119 11.15 -9.03 19.32
C LEU A 119 10.90 -10.01 20.45
N LYS A 120 10.97 -11.30 20.17
CA LYS A 120 10.78 -12.35 21.17
C LYS A 120 12.09 -13.09 21.32
N ASP A 121 12.60 -13.18 22.54
CA ASP A 121 13.84 -13.89 22.82
C ASP A 121 13.62 -15.42 22.88
N LYS A 122 14.73 -16.17 22.91
CA LYS A 122 14.73 -17.64 23.01
C LYS A 122 14.01 -18.20 24.24
N ASN A 123 13.85 -17.41 25.30
CA ASN A 123 13.17 -17.82 26.53
C ASN A 123 11.68 -17.45 26.51
N GLY A 124 11.20 -16.86 25.42
CA GLY A 124 9.82 -16.44 25.22
C GLY A 124 9.49 -15.05 25.77
N GLY A 125 10.47 -14.31 26.29
CA GLY A 125 10.32 -12.91 26.69
C GLY A 125 10.09 -12.03 25.47
N THR A 126 9.17 -11.07 25.54
CA THR A 126 8.90 -10.12 24.44
C THR A 126 9.42 -8.75 24.79
N LYS A 127 10.32 -8.22 23.96
CA LYS A 127 10.74 -6.83 23.97
C LYS A 127 9.88 -6.06 22.97
N VAL A 128 9.02 -5.20 23.50
CA VAL A 128 8.07 -4.43 22.70
C VAL A 128 8.66 -3.12 22.22
N ASP A 129 8.18 -2.66 21.07
CA ASP A 129 8.42 -1.32 20.52
C ASP A 129 9.91 -0.93 20.37
N GLN A 130 10.75 -1.88 20.01
CA GLN A 130 12.18 -1.65 19.82
C GLN A 130 12.45 -0.81 18.57
N PRO A 131 13.41 0.13 18.60
CA PRO A 131 13.81 0.91 17.42
C PRO A 131 14.71 0.14 16.46
N SER A 132 15.12 -1.07 16.84
CA SER A 132 16.03 -1.90 16.07
C SER A 132 15.71 -3.37 16.25
N ILE A 133 16.03 -4.17 15.24
CA ILE A 133 16.02 -5.63 15.31
C ILE A 133 17.42 -6.05 15.75
N ASN A 134 17.54 -6.53 16.98
CA ASN A 134 18.79 -7.05 17.54
C ASN A 134 18.75 -8.58 17.54
N GLY A 135 19.75 -9.22 16.92
CA GLY A 135 19.85 -10.67 16.84
C GLY A 135 19.90 -11.39 18.17
N GLY A 136 20.37 -10.74 19.24
CA GLY A 136 20.34 -11.29 20.60
C GLY A 136 18.93 -11.49 21.17
N ASP A 137 17.93 -10.84 20.58
CA ASP A 137 16.54 -10.81 21.04
C ASP A 137 15.60 -11.56 20.09
N ILE A 138 16.12 -12.57 19.38
CA ILE A 138 15.41 -13.38 18.38
C ILE A 138 15.15 -14.80 18.93
N THR A 139 14.03 -15.42 18.53
CA THR A 139 13.50 -16.62 19.19
C THR A 139 14.28 -17.89 18.87
N SER A 140 14.85 -17.98 17.67
CA SER A 140 15.45 -19.21 17.18
C SER A 140 16.72 -19.54 17.96
N GLU A 141 17.69 -18.63 17.95
CA GLU A 141 18.94 -18.61 18.72
C GLU A 141 19.47 -17.16 18.71
N PRO A 142 20.27 -16.73 19.71
CA PRO A 142 20.91 -15.41 19.65
C PRO A 142 21.83 -15.33 18.43
N HIS A 143 21.52 -14.43 17.52
CA HIS A 143 22.36 -14.15 16.36
C HIS A 143 23.30 -13.01 16.71
N GLU A 144 24.58 -13.32 16.88
CA GLU A 144 25.61 -12.29 16.97
C GLU A 144 25.59 -11.43 15.70
N ASN A 145 26.05 -10.18 15.74
CA ASN A 145 26.19 -9.34 14.55
C ASN A 145 24.94 -9.15 13.68
N ILE A 146 23.72 -9.29 14.21
CA ILE A 146 22.50 -8.80 13.54
C ILE A 146 22.01 -7.56 14.29
N PHE A 147 22.01 -6.43 13.60
CA PHE A 147 21.50 -5.18 14.14
C PHE A 147 20.95 -4.29 13.01
N PHE A 148 19.63 -4.32 12.82
CA PHE A 148 18.95 -3.45 11.86
C PHE A 148 18.29 -2.29 12.59
N GLN A 149 18.67 -1.05 12.27
CA GLN A 149 18.08 0.14 12.91
C GLN A 149 17.00 0.75 12.01
N ASN A 150 15.81 1.01 12.54
CA ASN A 150 14.75 1.65 11.76
C ASN A 150 15.20 2.98 11.13
N SER A 151 16.01 3.78 11.83
CA SER A 151 16.52 5.06 11.35
C SER A 151 17.39 4.95 10.09
N GLN A 152 17.90 3.76 9.79
CA GLN A 152 18.74 3.46 8.62
C GLN A 152 17.95 2.99 7.40
N PHE A 153 16.61 2.96 7.46
CA PHE A 153 15.81 2.79 6.25
C PHE A 153 16.21 3.85 5.22
N ALA A 154 16.51 3.38 4.00
CA ALA A 154 16.81 4.19 2.84
C ALA A 154 15.80 3.91 1.73
N VAL A 155 15.71 4.82 0.76
CA VAL A 155 14.84 4.71 -0.42
C VAL A 155 15.69 4.59 -1.68
N GLY A 156 15.20 3.87 -2.69
CA GLY A 156 15.83 3.80 -4.00
C GLY A 156 15.88 5.15 -4.68
N THR A 157 16.97 5.44 -5.39
CA THR A 157 17.14 6.70 -6.14
C THR A 157 16.15 6.83 -7.29
N ASP A 158 15.83 5.70 -7.92
CA ASP A 158 15.03 5.66 -9.15
C ASP A 158 13.60 5.16 -8.89
N ASP A 159 13.33 4.66 -7.68
CA ASP A 159 12.05 4.07 -7.31
C ASP A 159 11.76 4.29 -5.83
N THR A 160 10.83 5.21 -5.55
CA THR A 160 10.46 5.60 -4.19
C THR A 160 9.63 4.56 -3.44
N THR A 161 9.25 3.46 -4.11
CA THR A 161 8.52 2.34 -3.49
C THR A 161 9.46 1.23 -3.00
N LYS A 162 10.75 1.33 -3.33
CA LYS A 162 11.79 0.39 -2.90
C LYS A 162 12.57 0.96 -1.72
N PHE A 163 12.50 0.25 -0.60
CA PHE A 163 13.24 0.56 0.60
C PHE A 163 14.37 -0.43 0.84
N PHE A 164 15.39 0.05 1.52
CA PHE A 164 16.59 -0.71 1.84
C PHE A 164 16.84 -0.60 3.33
N LEU A 165 17.14 -1.73 3.97
CA LEU A 165 17.61 -1.76 5.34
C LEU A 165 18.82 -2.67 5.44
N THR A 166 19.97 -2.07 5.73
CA THR A 166 21.24 -2.80 5.82
C THR A 166 21.59 -3.02 7.29
N ASN A 167 22.07 -4.22 7.59
CA ASN A 167 22.61 -4.53 8.92
C ASN A 167 23.74 -3.56 9.24
N SER A 168 23.76 -2.97 10.44
CA SER A 168 24.82 -2.03 10.82
C SER A 168 26.13 -2.73 11.22
N GLN A 169 26.14 -4.06 11.26
CA GLN A 169 27.29 -4.88 11.62
C GLN A 169 27.93 -5.52 10.39
N ASP A 170 29.21 -5.86 10.50
CA ASP A 170 29.82 -6.77 9.54
C ASP A 170 29.12 -8.12 9.65
N GLY A 171 28.68 -8.66 8.53
CA GLY A 171 28.11 -10.00 8.49
C GLY A 171 29.09 -11.03 9.04
N LYS A 172 28.57 -12.14 9.57
CA LYS A 172 29.36 -13.23 10.14
C LYS A 172 28.81 -14.56 9.67
N ALA A 173 29.73 -15.48 9.41
CA ALA A 173 29.48 -16.88 9.17
C ALA A 173 28.44 -17.48 10.11
N GLY A 174 27.47 -18.20 9.56
CA GLY A 174 26.47 -18.91 10.35
C GLY A 174 25.36 -18.05 10.95
N ASN A 175 25.44 -16.72 10.88
CA ASN A 175 24.31 -15.86 11.25
C ASN A 175 23.17 -16.04 10.24
N LYS A 176 22.11 -16.69 10.69
CA LYS A 176 21.02 -17.13 9.83
C LYS A 176 19.70 -16.69 10.41
N LEU A 177 19.06 -15.71 9.78
CA LEU A 177 17.73 -15.28 10.21
C LEU A 177 16.65 -15.95 9.35
N SER A 178 15.62 -16.48 10.00
CA SER A 178 14.48 -17.06 9.30
C SER A 178 13.68 -15.97 8.58
N VAL A 179 13.38 -16.22 7.31
CA VAL A 179 12.49 -15.37 6.52
C VAL A 179 11.10 -15.29 7.14
N ALA A 180 10.58 -16.42 7.67
CA ALA A 180 9.28 -16.47 8.32
C ALA A 180 9.25 -15.65 9.64
N GLU A 181 10.31 -15.75 10.44
CA GLU A 181 10.44 -14.98 11.68
C GLU A 181 10.50 -13.47 11.39
N PHE A 182 11.32 -13.05 10.43
CA PHE A 182 11.36 -11.64 10.03
C PHE A 182 10.04 -11.15 9.43
N THR A 183 9.36 -11.99 8.64
CA THR A 183 8.03 -11.67 8.09
C THR A 183 7.03 -11.38 9.21
N THR A 184 7.11 -12.13 10.31
CA THR A 184 6.27 -11.90 11.50
C THR A 184 6.61 -10.58 12.17
N ILE A 185 7.90 -10.29 12.39
CA ILE A 185 8.38 -9.02 12.97
C ILE A 185 7.90 -7.83 12.12
N LEU A 186 8.08 -7.91 10.79
CA LEU A 186 7.69 -6.87 9.85
C LEU A 186 6.16 -6.68 9.82
N SER A 187 5.38 -7.77 9.77
CA SER A 187 3.92 -7.72 9.80
C SER A 187 3.40 -7.03 11.06
N ASN A 188 3.95 -7.38 12.22
CA ASN A 188 3.59 -6.75 13.50
C ASN A 188 3.97 -5.27 13.52
N SER A 189 5.15 -4.93 12.97
CA SER A 189 5.60 -3.54 12.87
C SER A 189 4.67 -2.68 12.01
N ILE A 190 4.25 -3.18 10.85
CA ILE A 190 3.29 -2.51 9.95
C ILE A 190 1.93 -2.31 10.63
N LYS A 191 1.45 -3.33 11.36
CA LYS A 191 0.19 -3.28 12.13
C LYS A 191 0.23 -2.26 13.27
N LYS A 192 1.41 -1.99 13.83
CA LYS A 192 1.59 -1.02 14.93
C LYS A 192 1.91 0.39 14.47
N ASN A 193 2.47 0.56 13.28
CA ASN A 193 2.93 1.85 12.79
C ASN A 193 1.73 2.81 12.61
N ALA A 194 1.63 3.83 13.47
CA ALA A 194 0.49 4.74 13.51
C ALA A 194 0.28 5.51 12.20
N ASP A 195 1.36 5.88 11.50
CA ASP A 195 1.26 6.55 10.21
C ASP A 195 0.60 5.61 9.19
N ILE A 196 1.03 4.34 9.16
CA ILE A 196 0.40 3.31 8.32
C ILE A 196 -1.05 3.07 8.75
N GLN A 197 -1.31 2.81 10.03
CA GLN A 197 -2.66 2.53 10.54
C GLN A 197 -3.65 3.70 10.42
N SER A 198 -3.16 4.94 10.27
CA SER A 198 -4.02 6.10 10.03
C SER A 198 -4.77 6.02 8.68
N TYR A 199 -4.33 5.14 7.79
CA TYR A 199 -5.01 4.83 6.53
C TYR A 199 -6.02 3.68 6.80
N ASN A 200 -7.31 3.91 6.56
CA ASN A 200 -8.43 3.01 6.93
C ASN A 200 -8.20 1.52 6.58
N SER A 201 -8.68 0.62 7.46
CA SER A 201 -8.83 -0.84 7.29
C SER A 201 -7.75 -1.54 6.44
N LEU A 202 -6.47 -1.31 6.77
CA LEU A 202 -5.36 -1.93 6.06
C LEU A 202 -5.26 -3.42 6.37
N ASP A 203 -5.85 -4.22 5.49
CA ASP A 203 -5.34 -5.57 5.27
C ASP A 203 -4.13 -5.49 4.32
N PHE A 204 -3.18 -6.41 4.45
CA PHE A 204 -2.01 -6.45 3.60
C PHE A 204 -1.47 -7.87 3.46
N GLU A 205 -0.80 -8.11 2.35
CA GLU A 205 -0.07 -9.34 2.09
C GLU A 205 1.43 -9.04 2.05
N ILE A 206 2.21 -9.96 2.61
CA ILE A 206 3.66 -9.94 2.52
C ILE A 206 4.10 -11.22 1.82
N THR A 207 4.86 -11.07 0.75
CA THR A 207 5.61 -12.16 0.12
C THR A 207 7.09 -11.87 0.23
N SER A 208 7.92 -12.90 0.30
CA SER A 208 9.36 -12.76 0.44
C SER A 208 10.12 -13.61 -0.58
N ALA A 209 11.33 -13.18 -0.91
CA ALA A 209 12.25 -13.93 -1.75
C ALA A 209 13.70 -13.70 -1.32
N THR A 210 14.43 -14.79 -1.10
CA THR A 210 15.88 -14.76 -0.87
C THR A 210 16.61 -14.72 -2.21
N ASN A 211 17.61 -13.84 -2.35
CA ASN A 211 18.39 -13.75 -3.57
C ASN A 211 19.33 -14.98 -3.69
N LYS A 212 19.20 -15.74 -4.78
CA LYS A 212 19.97 -16.97 -5.01
C LYS A 212 21.48 -16.73 -5.19
N ASP A 213 21.84 -15.62 -5.83
CA ASP A 213 23.23 -15.26 -6.10
C ASP A 213 23.86 -14.48 -4.92
N ALA A 214 23.03 -13.96 -4.03
CA ALA A 214 23.43 -13.25 -2.83
C ALA A 214 22.53 -13.61 -1.63
N PRO A 215 22.68 -14.79 -1.02
CA PRO A 215 21.79 -15.28 0.06
C PRO A 215 21.72 -14.42 1.33
N ARG A 216 22.62 -13.44 1.46
CA ARG A 216 22.61 -12.37 2.49
C ARG A 216 21.53 -11.31 2.24
N ILE A 217 20.96 -11.28 1.03
CA ILE A 217 19.94 -10.33 0.59
C ILE A 217 18.61 -11.07 0.45
N ALA A 218 17.57 -10.54 1.10
CA ALA A 218 16.20 -10.96 0.89
C ALA A 218 15.30 -9.73 0.70
N THR A 219 14.22 -9.92 -0.05
CA THR A 219 13.25 -8.87 -0.35
C THR A 219 11.88 -9.27 0.18
N TRP A 220 11.21 -8.35 0.88
CA TRP A 220 9.82 -8.46 1.29
C TRP A 220 8.99 -7.50 0.45
N THR A 221 8.07 -8.04 -0.33
CA THR A 221 7.08 -7.29 -1.08
C THR A 221 5.82 -7.16 -0.24
N ILE A 222 5.33 -5.93 -0.07
CA ILE A 222 4.16 -5.57 0.71
C ILE A 222 3.08 -5.05 -0.23
N LYS A 223 1.94 -5.73 -0.23
CA LYS A 223 0.74 -5.37 -1.00
C LYS A 223 -0.37 -4.98 -0.04
N PHE A 224 -0.60 -3.68 0.11
CA PHE A 224 -1.72 -3.17 0.90
C PHE A 224 -3.03 -3.34 0.15
N LYS A 225 -4.12 -3.54 0.91
CA LYS A 225 -5.45 -3.77 0.35
C LYS A 225 -6.42 -2.62 0.63
N PRO A 226 -7.32 -2.34 -0.33
CA PRO A 226 -7.39 -2.98 -1.65
C PRO A 226 -6.29 -2.41 -2.56
N SER A 227 -5.59 -3.29 -3.30
CA SER A 227 -4.34 -2.99 -4.02
C SER A 227 -4.47 -1.88 -5.06
N VAL A 228 -5.68 -1.58 -5.49
CA VAL A 228 -6.01 -0.43 -6.33
C VAL A 228 -5.51 0.89 -5.76
N PHE A 229 -5.69 1.11 -4.46
CA PHE A 229 -5.36 2.39 -3.84
C PHE A 229 -3.93 2.47 -3.32
N TYR A 230 -3.08 1.46 -3.52
CA TYR A 230 -1.73 1.46 -2.97
C TYR A 230 -0.72 1.00 -4.01
N ASN A 231 0.43 1.67 -4.06
CA ASN A 231 1.58 1.06 -4.70
C ASN A 231 2.01 -0.19 -3.92
N GLU A 232 2.49 -1.18 -4.65
CA GLU A 232 3.29 -2.23 -4.06
C GLU A 232 4.59 -1.61 -3.55
N HIS A 233 5.02 -2.01 -2.35
CA HIS A 233 6.29 -1.56 -1.78
C HIS A 233 7.18 -2.78 -1.58
N SER A 234 8.50 -2.60 -1.70
CA SER A 234 9.43 -3.67 -1.38
C SER A 234 10.49 -3.20 -0.40
N ILE A 235 10.82 -4.02 0.58
CA ILE A 235 11.93 -3.81 1.51
C ILE A 235 13.00 -4.85 1.19
N LEU A 236 14.15 -4.40 0.71
CA LEU A 236 15.34 -5.21 0.57
C LEU A 236 16.17 -5.11 1.84
N LEU A 237 16.44 -6.25 2.47
CA LEU A 237 17.33 -6.33 3.62
C LEU A 237 18.65 -7.01 3.26
N ASN A 238 19.75 -6.39 3.67
CA ASN A 238 21.10 -6.94 3.54
C ASN A 238 21.68 -7.26 4.92
N MET A 239 22.07 -8.52 5.12
CA MET A 239 22.63 -9.04 6.38
C MET A 239 24.04 -8.54 6.70
N SER A 240 24.67 -7.73 5.85
CA SER A 240 26.01 -7.15 6.12
C SER A 240 26.10 -5.69 5.67
N LYS A 241 26.78 -4.85 6.47
CA LYS A 241 27.20 -3.51 6.04
C LYS A 241 28.31 -3.55 4.98
N ASN A 242 29.09 -4.62 4.93
CA ASN A 242 30.23 -4.77 4.04
C ASN A 242 30.15 -6.09 3.26
N ASP A 243 29.89 -5.96 1.97
CA ASP A 243 29.76 -7.08 1.04
C ASP A 243 31.11 -7.62 0.54
N SER A 244 32.22 -6.98 0.89
CA SER A 244 33.56 -7.43 0.50
C SER A 244 34.09 -8.60 1.32
N LEU A 245 33.38 -8.99 2.39
CA LEU A 245 33.77 -10.08 3.27
C LEU A 245 33.17 -11.41 2.75
N GLN A 246 33.98 -12.47 2.73
CA GLN A 246 33.60 -13.76 2.14
C GLN A 246 32.52 -14.51 2.93
N ASP A 247 32.18 -14.09 4.15
CA ASP A 247 31.27 -14.84 5.02
C ASP A 247 30.36 -13.91 5.85
N VAL A 248 29.17 -13.64 5.32
CA VAL A 248 28.32 -12.50 5.73
C VAL A 248 26.96 -12.89 6.31
N GLY A 249 26.76 -14.18 6.64
CA GLY A 249 25.47 -14.70 7.09
C GLY A 249 24.45 -14.79 5.95
N GLY A 250 23.19 -15.10 6.29
CA GLY A 250 22.16 -15.31 5.28
C GLY A 250 20.74 -15.40 5.81
N TRP A 251 19.81 -15.48 4.86
CA TRP A 251 18.40 -15.77 5.13
C TRP A 251 18.13 -17.26 4.96
N VAL A 252 17.27 -17.80 5.82
CA VAL A 252 16.83 -19.20 5.76
C VAL A 252 15.32 -19.21 5.58
N ASP A 253 14.87 -19.84 4.50
CA ASP A 253 13.45 -20.01 4.18
C ASP A 253 12.77 -21.02 5.13
#